data_AF-A0A182YCR2-F1
#
_entry.id   AF-A0A182YCR2-F1
#
_cell.length_a   1.000
_cell.length_b   1.000
_cell.length_c   1.000
_cell.angle_alpha   90.00
_cell.angle_beta   90.00
_cell.angle_gamma   90.00
#
_symmetry.space_group_name_H-M   'P 1'
#
loop_
_entity.id
_entity.type
_entity.pdbx_description
1 polymer ?
#
loop_
_entity_poly.entity_id
_entity_poly.type
_entity_poly.pdbx_seq_one_letter_code
_entity_poly.pdbx_strand_id
1 'polypeptide(L)'
;MSQELAEQRAAPGSCGLGGPLRYRNVVIIWLRCDQETLNRRLDARVDSMVAQGLLPEIRTFHEVYVKPYSTCEYHRGILQSIGFKEFAKYLERNGPEKDRELLEYLTAPQHERGPKPDSLAQLEDCLDYLKLVTRRYARRQLQWIRNRFLGDTGREVPAIYALDTSDISCWQSQVSDKAVAIIDAALSEQPSPVACEPKSECERPGAKQKERTFRCESCRRVFVGEHQWQIHVRSKKHRKMLKQSTGADRTQRESPVEKGAERELV
;
A
#
# COMPACT_ATOMS: atom_id res chain seq x y z
N MET A 1 16.46 -4.67 -25.49
CA MET A 1 15.07 -5.14 -25.34
C MET A 1 15.03 -6.58 -25.82
N SER A 2 14.58 -7.55 -25.01
CA SER A 2 14.46 -8.96 -25.45
C SER A 2 13.49 -9.04 -26.65
N GLN A 3 13.77 -9.90 -27.63
CA GLN A 3 12.88 -10.15 -28.78
C GLN A 3 11.46 -10.55 -28.32
N GLU A 4 11.36 -11.36 -27.26
CA GLU A 4 10.09 -11.82 -26.70
C GLU A 4 9.22 -10.66 -26.19
N LEU A 5 9.83 -9.63 -25.60
CA LEU A 5 9.11 -8.43 -25.13
C LEU A 5 8.63 -7.57 -26.29
N ALA A 6 9.35 -7.55 -27.41
CA ALA A 6 8.92 -6.83 -28.61
C ALA A 6 7.75 -7.53 -29.27
N GLU A 7 7.80 -8.86 -29.39
CA GLU A 7 6.70 -9.69 -29.90
C GLU A 7 5.44 -9.57 -29.04
N GLN A 8 5.57 -9.64 -27.71
CA GLN A 8 4.45 -9.46 -26.80
C GLN A 8 3.79 -8.08 -26.93
N ARG A 9 4.59 -7.03 -27.15
CA ARG A 9 4.09 -5.64 -27.35
C ARG A 9 3.52 -5.39 -28.75
N ALA A 10 3.75 -6.29 -29.70
CA ALA A 10 3.19 -6.21 -31.05
C ALA A 10 1.83 -6.93 -31.16
N ALA A 11 1.51 -7.82 -30.21
CA ALA A 11 0.26 -8.58 -30.21
C ALA A 11 -0.98 -7.68 -29.95
N PRO A 12 -2.14 -7.94 -30.57
CA PRO A 12 -3.38 -7.20 -30.31
C PRO A 12 -3.82 -7.40 -28.85
N GLY A 13 -4.21 -6.32 -28.18
CA GLY A 13 -4.53 -6.32 -26.74
C GLY A 13 -3.34 -6.07 -25.81
N SER A 14 -2.12 -5.96 -26.36
CA SER A 14 -0.93 -5.58 -25.61
C SER A 14 -0.92 -4.10 -25.20
N CYS A 15 -0.14 -3.79 -24.17
CA CYS A 15 0.08 -2.44 -23.66
C CYS A 15 1.59 -2.15 -23.54
N GLY A 16 1.96 -0.90 -23.26
CA GLY A 16 3.37 -0.51 -23.08
C GLY A 16 4.13 -1.29 -22.00
N LEU A 17 3.41 -1.98 -21.11
CA LEU A 17 3.96 -2.78 -20.01
C LEU A 17 4.01 -4.29 -20.28
N GLY A 18 3.35 -4.82 -21.33
CA GLY A 18 3.33 -6.26 -21.61
C GLY A 18 2.29 -6.70 -22.62
N GLY A 19 2.26 -8.01 -22.89
CA GLY A 19 1.34 -8.63 -23.85
C GLY A 19 -0.13 -8.73 -23.40
N PRO A 20 -1.00 -9.33 -24.24
CA PRO A 20 -2.43 -9.49 -23.99
C PRO A 20 -2.72 -10.46 -22.83
N LEU A 21 -4.01 -10.67 -22.53
CA LEU A 21 -4.42 -11.65 -21.52
C LEU A 21 -4.00 -13.07 -21.91
N ARG A 22 -3.40 -13.80 -20.96
CA ARG A 22 -3.03 -15.21 -21.16
C ARG A 22 -4.27 -16.11 -21.37
N TYR A 23 -5.35 -15.82 -20.66
CA TYR A 23 -6.62 -16.55 -20.73
C TYR A 23 -7.75 -15.57 -21.06
N ARG A 24 -8.64 -15.98 -21.98
CA ARG A 24 -9.73 -15.13 -22.48
C ARG A 24 -11.03 -15.29 -21.71
N ASN A 25 -11.25 -16.45 -21.11
CA ASN A 25 -12.42 -16.79 -20.30
C ASN A 25 -12.22 -16.41 -18.82
N VAL A 26 -11.80 -15.17 -18.56
CA VAL A 26 -11.59 -14.67 -17.20
C VAL A 26 -12.61 -13.60 -16.89
N VAL A 27 -13.30 -13.76 -15.76
CA VAL A 27 -14.16 -12.73 -15.17
C VAL A 27 -13.65 -12.38 -13.78
N ILE A 28 -13.75 -11.11 -13.41
CA ILE A 28 -13.40 -10.61 -12.09
C ILE A 28 -14.68 -10.21 -11.38
N ILE A 29 -14.95 -10.87 -10.25
CA ILE A 29 -16.03 -10.46 -9.35
C ILE A 29 -15.41 -9.56 -8.28
N TRP A 30 -15.80 -8.30 -8.27
CA TRP A 30 -15.33 -7.31 -7.33
C TRP A 30 -16.37 -7.01 -6.27
N LEU A 31 -16.11 -7.48 -5.04
CA LEU A 31 -16.94 -7.15 -3.89
C LEU A 31 -16.68 -5.70 -3.45
N ARG A 32 -17.70 -4.85 -3.59
CA ARG A 32 -17.69 -3.45 -3.16
C ARG A 32 -18.41 -3.31 -1.84
N CYS A 33 -17.94 -2.40 -1.01
CA CYS A 33 -18.62 -1.97 0.19
C CYS A 33 -18.46 -0.47 0.28
N ASP A 34 -19.50 0.21 0.76
CA ASP A 34 -19.39 1.60 1.20
C ASP A 34 -18.22 1.78 2.17
N GLN A 35 -17.50 2.89 2.03
CA GLN A 35 -16.23 3.12 2.71
C GLN A 35 -16.42 3.27 4.23
N GLU A 36 -17.49 3.92 4.68
CA GLU A 36 -17.77 4.11 6.09
C GLU A 36 -18.22 2.79 6.73
N THR A 37 -19.10 2.07 6.05
CA THR A 37 -19.55 0.74 6.45
C THR A 37 -18.38 -0.24 6.54
N LEU A 38 -17.49 -0.23 5.56
CA LEU A 38 -16.29 -1.05 5.56
C LEU A 38 -15.36 -0.68 6.73
N ASN A 39 -15.12 0.61 6.98
CA ASN A 39 -14.26 1.04 8.09
C ASN A 39 -14.81 0.55 9.44
N ARG A 40 -16.12 0.70 9.68
CA ARG A 40 -16.77 0.21 10.90
C ARG A 40 -16.62 -1.30 11.06
N ARG A 41 -16.82 -2.07 9.98
CA ARG A 41 -16.63 -3.54 9.99
C ARG A 41 -15.19 -3.95 10.24
N LEU A 42 -14.22 -3.24 9.66
CA LEU A 42 -12.80 -3.50 9.87
C LEU A 42 -12.40 -3.25 11.33
N ASP A 43 -12.89 -2.16 11.93
CA ASP A 43 -12.62 -1.84 13.33
C ASP A 43 -13.24 -2.90 14.26
N ALA A 44 -14.53 -3.23 14.04
CA ALA A 44 -15.20 -4.29 14.80
C ALA A 44 -14.56 -5.68 14.62
N ARG A 45 -14.02 -5.97 13.43
CA ARG A 45 -13.26 -7.20 13.18
C ARG A 45 -11.99 -7.25 14.03
N VAL A 46 -11.26 -6.15 14.17
CA VAL A 46 -10.08 -6.10 15.03
C VAL A 46 -10.47 -6.35 16.48
N ASP A 47 -11.57 -5.76 16.95
CA ASP A 47 -12.07 -6.01 18.31
C ASP A 47 -12.45 -7.49 18.51
N SER A 48 -13.10 -8.09 17.51
CA SER A 48 -13.41 -9.52 17.51
C SER A 48 -12.16 -10.40 17.45
N MET A 49 -11.10 -10.00 16.73
CA MET A 49 -9.82 -10.71 16.70
C MET A 49 -9.19 -10.77 18.09
N VAL A 50 -9.25 -9.67 18.86
CA VAL A 50 -8.77 -9.65 20.24
C VAL A 50 -9.56 -10.63 21.10
N ALA A 51 -10.89 -10.60 21.02
CA ALA A 51 -11.75 -11.54 21.74
C ALA A 51 -11.51 -13.01 21.35
N GLN A 52 -11.09 -13.27 20.11
CA GLN A 52 -10.75 -14.60 19.60
C GLN A 52 -9.31 -15.05 19.89
N GLY A 53 -8.51 -14.26 20.61
CA GLY A 53 -7.17 -14.67 21.03
C GLY A 53 -6.02 -14.15 20.16
N LEU A 54 -6.17 -12.98 19.52
CA LEU A 54 -5.09 -12.33 18.77
C LEU A 54 -3.79 -12.20 19.59
N LEU A 55 -3.89 -11.76 20.86
CA LEU A 55 -2.71 -11.50 21.69
C LEU A 55 -1.91 -12.78 22.00
N PRO A 56 -2.53 -13.90 22.45
CA PRO A 56 -1.87 -15.19 22.53
C PRO A 56 -1.22 -15.67 21.22
N GLU A 57 -1.89 -15.48 20.08
CA GLU A 57 -1.41 -15.89 18.76
C GLU A 57 -0.11 -15.16 18.40
N ILE A 58 -0.11 -13.83 18.47
CA ILE A 58 1.07 -13.02 18.12
C ILE A 58 2.22 -13.21 19.10
N ARG A 59 1.94 -13.47 20.39
CA ARG A 59 2.95 -13.83 21.39
C ARG A 59 3.63 -15.13 21.01
N THR A 60 2.84 -16.16 20.75
CA THR A 60 3.36 -17.47 20.35
C THR A 60 4.21 -17.35 19.09
N PHE A 61 3.72 -16.59 18.10
CA PHE A 61 4.47 -16.33 16.88
C PHE A 61 5.80 -15.61 17.15
N HIS A 62 5.81 -14.59 18.02
CA HIS A 62 7.03 -13.87 18.39
C HIS A 62 8.07 -14.76 19.05
N GLU A 63 7.68 -15.51 20.09
CA GLU A 63 8.62 -16.32 20.86
C GLU A 63 9.19 -17.49 20.04
N VAL A 64 8.37 -18.10 19.17
CA VAL A 64 8.77 -19.29 18.40
C VAL A 64 9.49 -18.95 17.11
N TYR A 65 9.07 -17.90 16.39
CA TYR A 65 9.53 -17.67 15.01
C TYR A 65 10.27 -16.35 14.79
N VAL A 66 10.32 -15.45 15.79
CA VAL A 66 10.94 -14.13 15.63
C VAL A 66 12.12 -13.98 16.57
N LYS A 67 11.88 -14.09 17.88
CA LYS A 67 12.89 -13.95 18.93
C LYS A 67 14.12 -14.87 18.80
N PRO A 68 14.01 -16.12 18.30
CA PRO A 68 15.19 -16.99 18.13
C PRO A 68 16.15 -16.52 17.02
N TYR A 69 15.71 -15.63 16.13
CA TYR A 69 16.49 -15.16 15.00
C TYR A 69 17.06 -13.76 15.27
N SER A 70 18.36 -13.58 15.02
CA SER A 70 19.08 -12.32 15.26
C SER A 70 18.73 -11.21 14.26
N THR A 71 18.20 -11.56 13.09
CA THR A 71 17.81 -10.60 12.04
C THR A 71 16.34 -10.77 11.69
N CYS A 72 15.51 -9.79 12.08
CA CYS A 72 14.09 -9.75 11.75
C CYS A 72 13.84 -8.68 10.68
N GLU A 73 13.67 -9.12 9.43
CA GLU A 73 13.38 -8.23 8.31
C GLU A 73 11.86 -8.08 8.08
N TYR A 74 11.26 -7.05 8.70
CA TYR A 74 9.82 -6.70 8.55
C TYR A 74 9.40 -6.30 7.11
N HIS A 75 10.33 -6.35 6.16
CA HIS A 75 10.11 -6.08 4.75
C HIS A 75 10.20 -7.35 3.90
N ARG A 76 10.19 -8.56 4.48
CA ARG A 76 10.17 -9.83 3.75
C ARG A 76 9.24 -10.86 4.38
N GLY A 77 8.68 -11.72 3.53
CA GLY A 77 7.89 -12.88 3.95
C GLY A 77 6.72 -12.55 4.87
N ILE A 78 6.45 -13.43 5.82
CA ILE A 78 5.33 -13.35 6.75
C ILE A 78 5.38 -12.12 7.67
N LEU A 79 6.58 -11.57 7.91
CA LEU A 79 6.78 -10.40 8.77
C LEU A 79 6.27 -9.09 8.15
N GLN A 80 5.93 -9.09 6.85
CA GLN A 80 5.26 -7.96 6.19
C GLN A 80 3.78 -7.84 6.56
N SER A 81 3.17 -8.90 7.10
CA SER A 81 1.75 -9.00 7.39
C SER A 81 1.24 -7.85 8.28
N ILE A 82 -0.05 -7.54 8.15
CA ILE A 82 -0.74 -6.63 9.05
C ILE A 82 -1.29 -7.46 10.21
N GLY A 83 -0.91 -7.12 11.44
CA GLY A 83 -1.31 -7.86 12.64
C GLY A 83 -0.15 -8.18 13.57
N PHE A 84 1.09 -8.24 13.06
CA PHE A 84 2.26 -8.58 13.87
C PHE A 84 3.18 -7.40 14.16
N LYS A 85 3.67 -6.73 13.11
CA LYS A 85 4.63 -5.60 13.23
C LYS A 85 4.07 -4.44 14.06
N GLU A 86 2.75 -4.30 14.09
CA GLU A 86 2.05 -3.32 14.91
C GLU A 86 2.30 -3.55 16.41
N PHE A 87 2.54 -4.80 16.83
CA PHE A 87 2.75 -5.20 18.22
C PHE A 87 4.22 -5.50 18.54
N ALA A 88 5.14 -5.48 17.56
CA ALA A 88 6.54 -5.86 17.78
C ALA A 88 7.18 -5.16 18.99
N LYS A 89 7.01 -3.84 19.10
CA LYS A 89 7.52 -3.05 20.24
C LYS A 89 6.88 -3.43 21.57
N TYR A 90 5.60 -3.78 21.57
CA TYR A 90 4.90 -4.23 22.75
C TYR A 90 5.42 -5.61 23.19
N LEU A 91 5.61 -6.53 22.24
CA LEU A 91 6.07 -7.91 22.47
C LEU A 91 7.53 -7.97 22.94
N GLU A 92 8.39 -7.05 22.49
CA GLU A 92 9.77 -6.88 22.95
C GLU A 92 9.87 -6.39 24.40
N ARG A 93 8.93 -5.54 24.84
CA ARG A 93 8.96 -4.89 26.15
C ARG A 93 8.21 -5.65 27.23
N ASN A 94 7.15 -6.34 26.85
CA ASN A 94 6.25 -7.02 27.77
C ASN A 94 6.37 -8.54 27.58
N GLY A 95 6.39 -9.28 28.68
CA GLY A 95 6.43 -10.74 28.66
C GLY A 95 5.04 -11.40 28.70
N PRO A 96 4.99 -12.74 28.66
CA PRO A 96 3.73 -13.51 28.72
C PRO A 96 2.92 -13.27 30.01
N GLU A 97 3.59 -12.89 31.10
CA GLU A 97 2.93 -12.55 32.37
C GLU A 97 2.04 -11.30 32.23
N LYS A 98 2.54 -10.28 31.53
CA LYS A 98 1.79 -9.06 31.24
C LYS A 98 0.65 -9.30 30.26
N ASP A 99 0.83 -10.21 29.30
CA ASP A 99 -0.25 -10.61 28.40
C ASP A 99 -1.40 -11.27 29.17
N ARG A 100 -1.09 -12.11 30.17
CA ARG A 100 -2.08 -12.77 31.03
C ARG A 100 -2.85 -11.77 31.87
N GLU A 101 -2.15 -10.84 32.51
CA GLU A 101 -2.76 -9.73 33.28
C GLU A 101 -3.74 -8.93 32.41
N LEU A 102 -3.37 -8.63 31.16
CA LEU A 102 -4.25 -7.94 30.21
C LEU A 102 -5.46 -8.77 29.81
N LEU A 103 -5.27 -10.07 29.54
CA LEU A 103 -6.37 -10.96 29.17
C LEU A 103 -7.37 -11.10 30.31
N GLU A 104 -6.91 -11.24 31.55
CA GLU A 104 -7.74 -11.27 32.75
C GLU A 104 -8.53 -9.96 32.89
N TYR A 105 -7.88 -8.80 32.74
CA TYR A 105 -8.55 -7.50 32.81
C TYR A 105 -9.60 -7.30 31.69
N LEU A 106 -9.29 -7.74 30.46
CA LEU A 106 -10.18 -7.59 29.30
C LEU A 106 -11.40 -8.53 29.36
N THR A 107 -11.23 -9.74 29.91
CA THR A 107 -12.30 -10.74 30.03
C THR A 107 -13.15 -10.54 31.29
N ALA A 108 -12.61 -9.90 32.33
CA ALA A 108 -13.32 -9.65 33.58
C ALA A 108 -14.57 -8.76 33.40
N PRO A 109 -15.70 -9.11 34.08
CA PRO A 109 -16.87 -8.24 34.17
C PRO A 109 -16.51 -6.87 34.74
N GLN A 110 -17.19 -5.80 34.31
CA GLN A 110 -16.86 -4.42 34.71
C GLN A 110 -16.82 -4.19 36.22
N HIS A 111 -17.60 -4.94 37.01
CA HIS A 111 -17.68 -4.84 38.46
C HIS A 111 -16.56 -5.59 39.22
N GLU A 112 -15.83 -6.46 38.53
CA GLU A 112 -14.71 -7.27 39.09
C GLU A 112 -13.34 -6.83 38.54
N ARG A 113 -13.31 -5.79 37.70
CA ARG A 113 -12.06 -5.29 37.14
C ARG A 113 -11.18 -4.70 38.25
N GLY A 114 -10.01 -5.32 38.42
CA GLY A 114 -8.95 -4.79 39.26
C GLY A 114 -8.35 -3.49 38.72
N PRO A 115 -7.21 -3.04 39.29
CA PRO A 115 -6.51 -1.86 38.79
C PRO A 115 -6.15 -2.03 37.32
N LYS A 116 -6.20 -0.93 36.56
CA LYS A 116 -5.84 -0.93 35.14
C LYS A 116 -4.37 -1.36 34.99
N PRO A 117 -4.05 -2.36 34.15
CA PRO A 117 -2.68 -2.75 33.89
C PRO A 117 -1.90 -1.61 33.20
N ASP A 118 -0.66 -1.38 33.59
CA ASP A 118 0.21 -0.36 32.97
C ASP A 118 0.46 -0.62 31.47
N SER A 119 0.46 -1.90 31.07
CA SER A 119 0.64 -2.34 29.69
C SER A 119 -0.59 -2.12 28.81
N LEU A 120 -1.75 -1.76 29.40
CA LEU A 120 -3.01 -1.61 28.67
C LEU A 120 -2.93 -0.49 27.63
N ALA A 121 -2.38 0.67 28.01
CA ALA A 121 -2.22 1.80 27.10
C ALA A 121 -1.34 1.44 25.88
N GLN A 122 -0.28 0.66 26.10
CA GLN A 122 0.58 0.20 25.00
C GLN A 122 -0.15 -0.76 24.07
N LEU A 123 -1.01 -1.64 24.62
CA LEU A 123 -1.83 -2.55 23.83
C LEU A 123 -2.88 -1.79 23.01
N GLU A 124 -3.56 -0.81 23.62
CA GLU A 124 -4.52 0.07 22.96
C GLU A 124 -3.88 0.82 21.79
N ASP A 125 -2.69 1.39 21.98
CA ASP A 125 -1.91 2.04 20.91
C ASP A 125 -1.62 1.07 19.75
N CYS A 126 -1.27 -0.18 20.06
CA CYS A 126 -1.01 -1.21 19.04
C CYS A 126 -2.30 -1.55 18.26
N LEU A 127 -3.44 -1.65 18.94
CA LEU A 127 -4.74 -1.95 18.34
C LEU A 127 -5.24 -0.80 17.46
N ASP A 128 -5.08 0.44 17.91
CA ASP A 128 -5.43 1.62 17.12
C ASP A 128 -4.56 1.73 15.87
N TYR A 129 -3.26 1.42 16.02
CA TYR A 129 -2.37 1.35 14.88
C TYR A 129 -2.77 0.22 13.91
N LEU A 130 -3.15 -0.97 14.41
CA LEU A 130 -3.68 -2.07 13.61
C LEU A 130 -4.94 -1.69 12.83
N LYS A 131 -5.92 -1.05 13.48
CA LYS A 131 -7.13 -0.52 12.85
C LYS A 131 -6.78 0.49 11.74
N LEU A 132 -5.85 1.41 12.03
CA LEU A 132 -5.38 2.40 11.07
C LEU A 132 -4.74 1.77 9.83
N VAL A 133 -3.79 0.84 9.99
CA VAL A 133 -3.11 0.20 8.85
C VAL A 133 -4.05 -0.68 8.04
N THR A 134 -5.02 -1.33 8.68
CA THR A 134 -6.04 -2.15 8.02
C THR A 134 -6.93 -1.30 7.13
N ARG A 135 -7.43 -0.16 7.63
CA ARG A 135 -8.19 0.82 6.82
C ARG A 135 -7.36 1.39 5.68
N ARG A 136 -6.08 1.70 5.91
CA ARG A 136 -5.17 2.17 4.84
C ARG A 136 -4.96 1.09 3.78
N TYR A 137 -4.84 -0.17 4.18
CA TYR A 137 -4.69 -1.28 3.25
C TYR A 137 -5.93 -1.46 2.38
N ALA A 138 -7.13 -1.44 2.96
CA ALA A 138 -8.38 -1.49 2.20
C ALA A 138 -8.48 -0.36 1.16
N ARG A 139 -8.13 0.89 1.54
CA ARG A 139 -8.08 2.02 0.60
C ARG A 139 -7.07 1.82 -0.52
N ARG A 140 -5.89 1.26 -0.20
CA ARG A 140 -4.87 0.95 -1.22
C ARG A 140 -5.35 -0.14 -2.17
N GLN A 141 -6.06 -1.16 -1.70
CA GLN A 141 -6.66 -2.19 -2.55
C GLN A 141 -7.68 -1.57 -3.51
N LEU A 142 -8.59 -0.73 -3.02
CA LEU A 142 -9.56 -0.02 -3.86
C LEU A 142 -8.86 0.87 -4.89
N GLN A 143 -7.84 1.61 -4.48
CA GLN A 143 -7.06 2.44 -5.39
C GLN A 143 -6.33 1.59 -6.44
N TRP A 144 -5.79 0.44 -6.06
CA TRP A 144 -5.12 -0.48 -6.97
C TRP A 144 -6.12 -1.06 -7.98
N ILE A 145 -7.29 -1.54 -7.55
CA ILE A 145 -8.34 -2.05 -8.44
C ILE A 145 -8.76 -0.99 -9.45
N ARG A 146 -9.11 0.22 -8.97
CA ARG A 146 -9.48 1.35 -9.83
C ARG A 146 -8.39 1.69 -10.82
N ASN A 147 -7.15 1.77 -10.37
CA ASN A 147 -6.03 2.17 -11.21
C ASN A 147 -5.61 1.10 -12.22
N ARG A 148 -5.68 -0.18 -11.83
CA ARG A 148 -5.15 -1.31 -12.59
C ARG A 148 -6.16 -1.88 -13.57
N PHE A 149 -7.44 -1.88 -13.21
CA PHE A 149 -8.51 -2.47 -14.03
C PHE A 149 -9.39 -1.41 -14.70
N LEU A 150 -9.78 -0.35 -13.98
CA LEU A 150 -10.74 0.63 -14.50
C LEU A 150 -10.06 1.83 -15.19
N GLY A 151 -8.86 2.20 -14.76
CA GLY A 151 -8.17 3.43 -15.16
C GLY A 151 -7.18 3.29 -16.31
N ASP A 152 -6.82 2.07 -16.73
CA ASP A 152 -5.88 1.81 -17.82
C ASP A 152 -6.64 1.43 -19.09
N THR A 153 -6.87 2.42 -19.97
CA THR A 153 -7.58 2.21 -21.24
C THR A 153 -6.71 1.58 -22.32
N GLY A 154 -5.39 1.51 -22.12
CA GLY A 154 -4.45 0.96 -23.10
C GLY A 154 -4.19 -0.53 -22.95
N ARG A 155 -4.74 -1.18 -21.91
CA ARG A 155 -4.50 -2.58 -21.61
C ARG A 155 -5.79 -3.41 -21.74
N GLU A 156 -5.65 -4.60 -22.33
CA GLU A 156 -6.69 -5.62 -22.23
C GLU A 156 -6.80 -6.10 -20.77
N VAL A 157 -7.98 -5.93 -20.19
CA VAL A 157 -8.30 -6.34 -18.83
C VAL A 157 -9.55 -7.22 -18.86
N PRO A 158 -9.64 -8.24 -18.00
CA PRO A 158 -10.83 -9.08 -17.94
C PRO A 158 -12.07 -8.26 -17.57
N ALA A 159 -13.24 -8.75 -17.97
CA ALA A 159 -14.51 -8.14 -17.55
C ALA A 159 -14.60 -8.14 -16.02
N ILE A 160 -14.98 -7.00 -15.44
CA ILE A 160 -15.06 -6.81 -13.99
C ILE A 160 -16.47 -6.41 -13.60
N TYR A 161 -17.07 -7.20 -12.71
CA TYR A 161 -18.44 -7.03 -12.25
C TYR A 161 -18.40 -6.66 -10.77
N ALA A 162 -18.97 -5.51 -10.43
CA ALA A 162 -19.06 -5.08 -9.06
C ALA A 162 -20.34 -5.60 -8.39
N LEU A 163 -20.19 -6.19 -7.21
CA LEU A 163 -21.29 -6.65 -6.37
C LEU A 163 -21.25 -5.92 -5.04
N ASP A 164 -22.37 -5.33 -4.63
CA ASP A 164 -22.44 -4.54 -3.40
C ASP A 164 -22.63 -5.46 -2.19
N THR A 165 -21.76 -5.28 -1.20
CA THR A 165 -21.72 -6.00 0.08
C THR A 165 -22.00 -5.07 1.27
N SER A 166 -22.42 -3.82 1.00
CA SER A 166 -22.68 -2.82 2.05
C SER A 166 -23.77 -3.27 3.02
N ASP A 167 -24.78 -4.01 2.56
CA ASP A 167 -25.79 -4.63 3.41
C ASP A 167 -25.65 -6.16 3.41
N ILE A 168 -25.38 -6.74 4.58
CA ILE A 168 -25.23 -8.20 4.73
C ILE A 168 -26.60 -8.90 4.63
N SER A 169 -27.69 -8.24 5.03
CA SER A 169 -29.03 -8.85 4.97
C SER A 169 -29.46 -9.14 3.54
N CYS A 170 -28.96 -8.35 2.58
CA CYS A 170 -29.21 -8.52 1.15
C CYS A 170 -28.14 -9.37 0.44
N TRP A 171 -27.29 -10.12 1.15
CA TRP A 171 -26.16 -10.86 0.56
C TRP A 171 -26.60 -11.84 -0.55
N GLN A 172 -27.67 -12.59 -0.30
CA GLN A 172 -28.15 -13.60 -1.24
C GLN A 172 -28.48 -12.98 -2.60
N SER A 173 -29.31 -11.93 -2.61
CA SER A 173 -29.80 -11.30 -3.83
C SER A 173 -28.78 -10.35 -4.48
N GLN A 174 -27.97 -9.64 -3.69
CA GLN A 174 -27.03 -8.63 -4.21
C GLN A 174 -25.67 -9.19 -4.59
N VAL A 175 -25.27 -10.34 -4.03
CA VAL A 175 -23.94 -10.90 -4.23
C VAL A 175 -24.04 -12.32 -4.78
N SER A 176 -24.66 -13.25 -4.04
CA SER A 176 -24.63 -14.67 -4.41
C SER A 176 -25.31 -14.93 -5.75
N ASP A 177 -26.58 -14.56 -5.88
CA ASP A 177 -27.39 -14.85 -7.06
C ASP A 177 -26.81 -14.14 -8.31
N LYS A 178 -26.35 -12.91 -8.14
CA LYS A 178 -25.69 -12.14 -9.21
C LYS A 178 -24.35 -12.75 -9.62
N ALA A 179 -23.53 -13.20 -8.67
CA ALA A 179 -22.26 -13.85 -8.96
C ALA A 179 -22.47 -15.14 -9.76
N VAL A 180 -23.44 -15.97 -9.34
CA VAL A 180 -23.80 -17.20 -10.06
C VAL A 180 -24.27 -16.87 -11.48
N ALA A 181 -25.17 -15.90 -11.63
CA ALA A 181 -25.65 -15.49 -12.95
C ALA A 181 -24.54 -14.97 -13.89
N ILE A 182 -23.55 -14.24 -13.34
CA ILE A 182 -22.36 -13.80 -14.10
C ILE A 182 -21.53 -15.00 -14.54
N ILE A 183 -21.30 -15.96 -13.64
CA ILE A 183 -20.50 -17.17 -13.93
C ILE A 183 -21.20 -18.02 -14.98
N ASP A 184 -22.51 -18.27 -14.83
CA ASP A 184 -23.29 -19.07 -15.77
C ASP A 184 -23.32 -18.44 -17.17
N ALA A 185 -23.45 -17.11 -17.24
CA ALA A 185 -23.37 -16.37 -18.51
C ALA A 185 -21.97 -16.49 -19.12
N ALA A 186 -20.90 -16.40 -18.32
CA ALA A 186 -19.53 -16.54 -18.79
C ALA A 186 -19.21 -17.97 -19.27
N LEU A 187 -19.76 -18.99 -18.62
CA LEU A 187 -19.61 -20.39 -19.02
C LEU A 187 -20.41 -20.72 -20.30
N SER A 188 -21.56 -20.05 -20.50
CA SER A 188 -22.44 -20.25 -21.65
C SER A 188 -22.12 -19.32 -22.84
N GLU A 189 -21.06 -18.52 -22.74
CA GLU A 189 -20.66 -17.49 -23.72
C GLU A 189 -21.79 -16.48 -24.05
N GLN A 190 -22.66 -16.21 -23.08
CA GLN A 190 -23.77 -15.26 -23.18
C GLN A 190 -23.45 -13.93 -22.50
N PRO A 191 -24.09 -12.82 -22.89
CA PRO A 191 -23.96 -11.56 -22.18
C PRO A 191 -24.48 -11.71 -20.74
N SER A 192 -23.66 -11.28 -19.79
CA SER A 192 -24.03 -11.25 -18.37
C SER A 192 -25.26 -10.35 -18.15
N PRO A 193 -26.23 -10.77 -17.31
CA PRO A 193 -27.37 -9.93 -16.93
C PRO A 193 -26.96 -8.73 -16.05
N VAL A 194 -25.77 -8.81 -15.43
CA VAL A 194 -25.19 -7.72 -14.65
C VAL A 194 -24.23 -6.94 -15.55
N ALA A 195 -24.35 -5.60 -15.53
CA ALA A 195 -23.46 -4.72 -16.28
C ALA A 195 -22.01 -4.82 -15.78
N CYS A 196 -21.06 -4.89 -16.72
CA CYS A 196 -19.64 -4.77 -16.41
C CYS A 196 -19.35 -3.33 -15.95
N GLU A 197 -18.44 -3.17 -14.98
CA GLU A 197 -18.02 -1.86 -14.52
C GLU A 197 -17.36 -1.09 -15.67
N PRO A 198 -17.75 0.19 -15.87
CA PRO A 198 -17.21 0.99 -16.96
C PRO A 198 -15.74 1.32 -16.70
N LYS A 199 -14.94 1.27 -17.77
CA LYS A 199 -13.61 1.84 -17.75
C LYS A 199 -13.75 3.36 -17.72
N SER A 200 -13.35 3.97 -16.61
CA SER A 200 -13.30 5.42 -16.45
C SER A 200 -11.87 5.88 -16.72
N GLU A 201 -11.67 6.78 -17.69
CA GLU A 201 -10.36 7.41 -17.86
C GLU A 201 -9.95 8.04 -16.52
N CYS A 202 -8.87 7.51 -15.94
CA CYS A 202 -8.34 8.09 -14.73
C CYS A 202 -7.78 9.46 -15.12
N GLU A 203 -8.43 10.55 -14.70
CA GLU A 203 -7.98 11.95 -14.91
C GLU A 203 -6.70 12.26 -14.12
N ARG A 204 -5.76 11.31 -14.01
CA ARG A 204 -4.46 11.57 -13.42
C ARG A 204 -3.63 12.35 -14.43
N PRO A 205 -3.22 13.60 -14.10
CA PRO A 205 -2.38 14.38 -14.98
C PRO A 205 -1.09 13.60 -15.28
N GLY A 206 -0.85 13.26 -16.54
CA GLY A 206 0.32 12.52 -16.99
C GLY A 206 0.14 11.01 -17.22
N ALA A 207 -1.04 10.42 -16.98
CA ALA A 207 -1.29 8.99 -17.26
C ALA A 207 -1.09 8.60 -18.75
N LYS A 208 -1.28 9.55 -19.68
CA LYS A 208 -1.09 9.38 -21.13
C LYS A 208 0.30 9.80 -21.63
N GLN A 209 1.18 10.33 -20.77
CA GLN A 209 2.49 10.80 -21.22
C GLN A 209 3.47 9.62 -21.30
N LYS A 210 4.20 9.50 -22.42
CA LYS A 210 5.33 8.57 -22.54
C LYS A 210 6.26 8.77 -21.35
N GLU A 211 6.60 7.69 -20.66
CA GLU A 211 7.48 7.69 -19.49
C GLU A 211 8.88 8.18 -19.89
N ARG A 212 9.08 9.50 -19.82
CA ARG A 212 10.41 10.12 -19.96
C ARG A 212 11.07 10.15 -18.59
N THR A 213 12.34 9.78 -18.55
CA THR A 213 13.14 9.83 -17.33
C THR A 213 13.87 11.17 -17.27
N PHE A 214 13.66 11.93 -16.21
CA PHE A 214 14.32 13.20 -15.93
C PHE A 214 15.25 13.05 -14.73
N ARG A 215 16.46 13.61 -14.81
CA ARG A 215 17.40 13.64 -13.70
C ARG A 215 17.61 15.07 -13.26
N CYS A 216 17.37 15.35 -11.97
CA CYS A 216 17.78 16.60 -11.36
C CYS A 216 19.19 16.45 -10.82
N GLU A 217 20.14 17.23 -11.34
CA GLU A 217 21.53 17.22 -10.89
C GLU A 217 21.70 17.86 -9.50
N SER A 218 21.04 19.00 -9.25
CA SER A 218 21.12 19.70 -7.96
C SER A 218 20.52 18.93 -6.79
N CYS A 219 19.51 18.09 -7.05
CA CYS A 219 18.90 17.23 -6.04
C CYS A 219 19.39 15.78 -6.10
N ARG A 220 20.21 15.41 -7.10
CA ARG A 220 20.65 14.03 -7.39
C ARG A 220 19.51 13.00 -7.36
N ARG A 221 18.36 13.34 -7.95
CA ARG A 221 17.15 12.50 -7.96
C ARG A 221 16.66 12.27 -9.38
N VAL A 222 16.14 11.08 -9.62
CA VAL A 222 15.52 10.67 -10.89
C VAL A 222 14.00 10.70 -10.73
N PHE A 223 13.33 11.25 -11.74
CA PHE A 223 11.88 11.35 -11.84
C PHE A 223 11.44 10.68 -13.13
N VAL A 224 10.41 9.84 -13.04
CA VAL A 224 9.80 9.20 -14.22
C VAL A 224 8.47 9.92 -14.50
N GLY A 225 8.34 10.45 -15.71
CA GLY A 225 7.18 11.22 -16.16
C GLY A 225 7.34 12.74 -15.97
N GLU A 226 6.87 13.49 -16.97
CA GLU A 226 6.97 14.96 -17.01
C GLU A 226 6.15 15.61 -15.88
N HIS A 227 4.99 15.07 -15.52
CA HIS A 227 4.19 15.61 -14.43
C HIS A 227 4.93 15.63 -13.08
N GLN A 228 5.58 14.51 -12.72
CA GLN A 228 6.36 14.41 -11.48
C GLN A 228 7.59 15.33 -11.52
N TRP A 229 8.21 15.46 -12.69
CA TRP A 229 9.31 16.40 -12.92
C TRP A 229 8.87 17.85 -12.69
N GLN A 230 7.73 18.27 -13.23
CA GLN A 230 7.19 19.62 -13.05
C GLN A 230 6.87 19.93 -11.59
N ILE A 231 6.28 19.00 -10.85
CA ILE A 231 6.06 19.15 -9.41
C ILE A 231 7.39 19.32 -8.68
N HIS A 232 8.39 18.50 -9.02
CA HIS A 232 9.71 18.58 -8.39
C HIS A 232 10.38 19.93 -8.62
N VAL A 233 10.49 20.40 -9.86
CA VAL A 233 11.16 21.66 -10.20
C VAL A 233 10.46 22.86 -9.54
N ARG A 234 9.13 22.81 -9.39
CA ARG A 234 8.35 23.85 -8.71
C ARG A 234 8.41 23.76 -7.18
N SER A 235 8.89 22.65 -6.62
CA SER A 235 8.87 22.40 -5.18
C SER A 235 9.83 23.32 -4.41
N LYS A 236 9.43 23.70 -3.19
CA LYS A 236 10.26 24.50 -2.26
C LYS A 236 11.60 23.82 -1.97
N LYS A 237 11.61 22.49 -1.90
CA LYS A 237 12.82 21.68 -1.64
C LYS A 237 13.84 21.83 -2.77
N HIS A 238 13.39 21.77 -4.02
CA HIS A 238 14.26 21.96 -5.19
C HIS A 238 14.85 23.37 -5.24
N ARG A 239 14.03 24.41 -5.03
CA ARG A 239 14.50 25.81 -4.98
C ARG A 239 15.53 26.04 -3.88
N LYS A 240 15.38 25.41 -2.71
CA LYS A 240 16.35 25.49 -1.61
C LYS A 240 17.69 24.84 -1.99
N MET A 241 17.64 23.65 -2.60
CA MET A 241 18.85 22.94 -3.06
C MET A 241 19.60 23.71 -4.15
N LEU A 242 18.88 24.32 -5.10
CA LEU A 242 19.48 25.17 -6.12
C LEU A 242 20.22 26.37 -5.54
N LYS A 243 19.65 27.04 -4.53
CA LYS A 243 20.32 28.16 -3.85
C LYS A 243 21.57 27.73 -3.09
N GLN A 244 21.56 26.52 -2.52
CA GLN A 244 22.73 25.97 -1.82
C GLN A 244 23.84 25.55 -2.79
N SER A 245 23.49 24.98 -3.95
CA SER A 245 24.46 24.64 -4.98
C SER A 245 25.09 25.88 -5.62
N THR A 246 24.31 26.93 -5.90
CA THR A 246 24.86 28.19 -6.44
C THR A 246 25.64 29.01 -5.41
N GLY A 247 25.31 28.88 -4.12
CA GLY A 247 26.07 29.47 -3.03
C GLY A 247 27.44 28.81 -2.85
N ALA A 248 27.51 27.48 -2.90
CA ALA A 248 28.75 26.72 -2.78
C ALA A 248 29.71 26.92 -3.96
N ASP A 249 29.17 27.07 -5.18
CA ASP A 249 29.95 27.31 -6.40
C ASP A 249 30.56 28.73 -6.44
N ARG A 250 29.94 29.68 -5.73
CA ARG A 250 30.52 31.03 -5.50
C ARG A 250 31.68 31.01 -4.50
N THR A 251 31.58 30.22 -3.44
CA THR A 251 32.64 30.15 -2.41
C THR A 251 33.90 29.43 -2.90
N GLN A 252 33.80 28.55 -3.90
CA GLN A 252 34.96 27.88 -4.51
C GLN A 252 35.69 28.72 -5.58
N ARG A 253 35.06 29.79 -6.10
CA ARG A 253 35.71 30.73 -7.04
C ARG A 253 36.46 31.87 -6.34
N GLU A 254 36.30 32.03 -5.03
CA GLU A 254 36.92 33.09 -4.22
C GLU A 254 38.07 32.58 -3.34
N SER A 255 38.85 31.60 -3.82
CA SER A 255 40.18 31.30 -3.26
C SER A 255 41.23 32.25 -3.88
N PRO A 256 42.01 33.01 -3.09
CA PRO A 256 42.92 34.03 -3.63
C PRO A 256 44.15 33.40 -4.30
N VAL A 257 44.48 33.91 -5.49
CA VAL A 257 45.79 33.72 -6.14
C VAL A 257 46.85 34.45 -5.30
N GLU A 258 47.71 33.71 -4.62
CA GLU A 258 48.87 34.25 -3.91
C GLU A 258 49.84 34.93 -4.89
N LYS A 259 50.10 36.22 -4.64
CA LYS A 259 51.19 36.99 -5.27
C LYS A 259 52.51 36.56 -4.62
N GLY A 260 53.31 35.76 -5.32
CA GLY A 260 54.72 35.57 -5.00
C GLY A 260 55.53 36.76 -5.50
N ALA A 261 55.99 37.60 -4.57
CA ALA A 261 56.87 38.72 -4.83
C ALA A 261 58.30 38.24 -5.07
N GLU A 262 58.90 38.73 -6.17
CA GLU A 262 60.34 38.76 -6.39
C GLU A 262 61.02 39.58 -5.27
N ARG A 263 62.05 39.00 -4.66
CA ARG A 263 63.12 39.74 -3.98
C ARG A 263 64.45 39.09 -4.33
N GLU A 264 65.16 39.73 -5.24
CA GLU A 264 66.60 39.60 -5.43
C GLU A 264 67.29 40.68 -4.57
N LEU A 265 68.26 40.28 -3.74
CA LEU A 265 69.65 40.80 -3.69
C LEU A 265 70.29 40.73 -2.29
N VAL A 266 71.55 40.27 -2.35
CA VAL A 266 72.64 40.13 -1.36
C VAL A 266 72.66 38.85 -0.55
#